data_AF-A0A944EMU1-F1
#
_entry.id   AF-A0A944EMU1-F1
#
_cell.length_a   1.000
_cell.length_b   1.000
_cell.length_c   1.000
_cell.angle_alpha   90.00
_cell.angle_beta   90.00
_cell.angle_gamma   90.00
#
_symmetry.space_group_name_H-M   'P 1'
#
loop_
_entity.id
_entity.type
_entity.pdbx_description
1 polymer ?
#
loop_
_entity_poly.entity_id
_entity_poly.type
_entity_poly.pdbx_seq_one_letter_code
_entity_poly.pdbx_strand_id
1 'polypeptide(L)' 'MLSQTPLRRTGRPEEVAEAVRFLAGDGASYVTGAALAVGGGLAMGH' A
#
# COMPACT_ATOMS: atom_id res chain seq x y z
N MET A 1 12.93 12.71 1.29
CA MET A 1 11.79 11.79 1.37
C MET A 1 12.14 10.38 0.88
N LEU A 2 12.75 10.22 -0.31
CA LEU A 2 13.23 8.91 -0.79
C LEU A 2 14.21 8.20 0.16
N SER A 3 15.05 8.95 0.89
CA SER A 3 15.96 8.41 1.92
C SER A 3 15.24 7.70 3.07
N GLN A 4 14.00 8.12 3.36
CA GLN A 4 13.14 7.54 4.39
C GLN A 4 12.25 6.41 3.83
N THR A 5 12.28 6.15 2.52
CA THR A 5 11.54 5.05 1.89
C THR A 5 12.41 3.80 1.88
N PRO A 6 12.07 2.72 2.61
CA PRO A 6 12.83 1.47 2.59
C PRO A 6 13.08 0.90 1.20
N LEU A 7 12.09 0.97 0.30
CA LEU A 7 12.25 0.52 -1.09
C LEU A 7 13.10 1.46 -1.96
N ARG A 8 13.53 2.62 -1.44
CA ARG A 8 14.43 3.61 -2.08
C ARG A 8 14.01 4.03 -3.49
N ARG A 9 12.72 4.02 -3.78
CA ARG A 9 12.16 4.48 -5.05
C ARG A 9 10.76 5.05 -4.85
N THR A 10 10.36 5.87 -5.80
CA THR A 10 8.95 6.28 -5.93
C THR A 10 8.12 5.07 -6.37
N GLY A 11 6.94 4.93 -5.78
CA GLY A 11 5.95 3.97 -6.25
C GLY A 11 5.41 4.36 -7.62
N ARG A 12 4.95 3.38 -8.39
CA ARG A 12 4.22 3.60 -9.63
C ARG A 12 2.71 3.60 -9.34
N PRO A 13 1.89 4.34 -10.11
CA PRO A 13 0.44 4.33 -9.93
C PRO A 13 -0.18 2.93 -9.95
N GLU A 14 0.37 2.03 -10.75
CA GLU A 14 -0.12 0.65 -10.88
C GLU A 14 0.00 -0.13 -9.57
N GLU A 15 1.00 0.17 -8.73
CA GLU A 15 1.16 -0.51 -7.44
C GLU A 15 0.05 -0.14 -6.45
N VAL A 16 -0.47 1.08 -6.54
CA VAL A 16 -1.67 1.50 -5.79
C VAL A 16 -2.91 0.84 -6.40
N ALA A 17 -3.02 0.79 -7.72
CA ALA A 17 -4.14 0.16 -8.41
C ALA A 17 -4.26 -1.34 -8.07
N GLU A 18 -3.15 -2.07 -7.94
CA GLU A 18 -3.16 -3.48 -7.51
C GLU A 18 -3.67 -3.63 -6.07
N ALA A 19 -3.26 -2.75 -5.15
CA ALA A 19 -3.75 -2.76 -3.78
C ALA A 19 -5.26 -2.49 -3.71
N VAL A 20 -5.76 -1.54 -4.53
CA VAL A 20 -7.19 -1.28 -4.67
C VAL A 20 -7.91 -2.49 -5.27
N ARG A 21 -7.35 -3.12 -6.31
CA ARG A 21 -7.93 -4.33 -6.92
C ARG A 21 -8.05 -5.47 -5.91
N PHE A 22 -7.04 -5.67 -5.06
CA PHE A 22 -7.11 -6.65 -3.97
C PHE A 22 -8.27 -6.35 -3.02
N LEU A 23 -8.36 -5.11 -2.53
CA LEU A 23 -9.43 -4.70 -1.59
C LEU A 23 -10.83 -4.77 -2.21
N ALA A 24 -10.95 -4.58 -3.53
CA ALA A 24 -12.20 -4.72 -4.26
C ALA A 24 -12.55 -6.16 -4.67
N GLY A 25 -11.62 -7.11 -4.51
CA GLY A 25 -11.79 -8.50 -4.90
C GLY A 25 -12.42 -9.36 -3.80
N ASP A 26 -12.90 -10.55 -4.19
CA ASP A 26 -13.60 -11.49 -3.28
C ASP A 26 -12.75 -11.91 -2.07
N GLY A 27 -11.43 -11.91 -2.22
CA GLY A 27 -10.48 -12.22 -1.14
C GLY A 27 -10.47 -11.21 0.01
N ALA A 28 -11.05 -10.02 -0.18
CA ALA A 28 -11.19 -8.98 0.83
C ALA A 28 -12.61 -8.89 1.42
N SER A 29 -13.48 -9.88 1.17
CA SER A 29 -14.90 -9.86 1.58
C SER A 29 -15.17 -9.70 3.09
N TYR A 30 -14.17 -9.94 3.94
CA TYR A 30 -14.25 -9.74 5.39
C TYR A 30 -13.29 -8.66 5.93
N VAL A 31 -12.70 -7.86 5.05
CA VAL A 31 -11.79 -6.76 5.41
C VAL A 31 -12.59 -5.46 5.46
N THR A 32 -12.75 -4.93 6.67
CA THR A 32 -13.39 -3.62 6.91
C THR A 32 -12.68 -2.87 8.04
N GLY A 33 -12.71 -1.54 8.00
CA GLY A 33 -12.06 -0.68 9.00
C GLY A 33 -10.52 -0.70 8.98
N ALA A 34 -9.90 -1.35 8.00
CA ALA A 34 -8.45 -1.45 7.87
C ALA A 34 -7.87 -0.37 6.95
N ALA A 35 -6.66 0.10 7.26
CA ALA A 35 -5.86 0.96 6.38
C ALA A 35 -4.69 0.14 5.82
N LEU A 36 -4.64 -0.01 4.49
CA LEU A 36 -3.53 -0.67 3.79
C LEU A 36 -2.52 0.37 3.31
N ALA A 37 -1.34 0.41 3.93
CA ALA A 37 -0.30 1.35 3.56
C ALA A 37 0.43 0.91 2.28
N VAL A 38 0.35 1.72 1.22
CA VAL A 38 1.03 1.48 -0.08
C VAL A 38 2.09 2.57 -0.30
N GLY A 39 3.12 2.57 0.53
CA GLY A 39 4.13 3.65 0.58
C GLY A 39 5.57 3.19 0.46
N GLY A 40 5.82 1.94 0.01
CA GLY A 40 7.18 1.38 -0.05
C GLY A 40 7.92 1.38 1.30
N GLY A 41 7.17 1.33 2.41
CA GLY A 41 7.66 1.34 3.78
C GLY A 41 7.78 2.72 4.45
N LEU A 42 7.41 3.82 3.78
CA LEU A 42 7.50 5.19 4.33
C LEU A 42 6.72 5.42 5.63
N ALA A 43 5.64 4.66 5.85
CA ALA A 43 4.77 4.80 7.02
C ALA A 43 4.98 3.70 8.08
N MET A 44 6.11 2.97 8.01
CA MET A 44 6.45 1.94 8.99
C MET A 44 7.11 2.60 10.21
N GLY A 45 6.30 3.21 11.07
CA GLY A 45 6.77 3.83 12.32
C GLY A 45 5.59 4.20 13.21
N HIS A 46 5.68 3.79 14.49
CA HIS A 46 4.77 4.22 15.56
C HIS A 46 5.19 5.60 16.07
#